data_AF-A0A3D0C6H8-F1
#
_entry.id   AF-A0A3D0C6H8-F1
#
_cell.length_a   1.000
_cell.length_b   1.000
_cell.length_c   1.000
_cell.angle_alpha   90.00
_cell.angle_beta   90.00
_cell.angle_gamma   90.00
#
_symmetry.space_group_name_H-M   'P 1'
#
loop_
_entity.id
_entity.type
_entity.pdbx_description
1 polymer ?
#
loop_
_entity_poly.entity_id
_entity_poly.type
_entity_poly.pdbx_seq_one_letter_code
_entity_poly.pdbx_strand_id
1 'polypeptide(L)' 'MFTRDMNIAEFDPELYQAMSNEVVRQEEHIELIASENYCSP' A
#
# COMPACT_ATOMS: atom_id res chain seq x y z
N MET A 1 24.18 9.28 -3.86
CA MET A 1 24.26 8.36 -2.71
C MET A 1 22.86 8.30 -2.11
N PHE A 2 22.32 7.10 -1.80
CA PHE A 2 20.95 6.96 -1.30
C PHE A 2 20.88 7.32 0.19
N THR A 3 19.96 8.20 0.57
CA THR A 3 19.73 8.58 1.97
C THR A 3 18.54 7.82 2.53
N ARG A 4 18.48 7.67 3.86
CA ARG A 4 17.37 6.96 4.54
C ARG A 4 16.06 7.72 4.51
N ASP A 5 16.12 9.02 4.24
CA ASP A 5 14.95 9.90 4.25
C ASP A 5 14.19 9.84 2.90
N MET A 6 14.79 9.21 1.88
CA MET A 6 14.13 8.97 0.60
C MET A 6 12.92 8.07 0.82
N ASN A 7 11.75 8.52 0.37
CA ASN A 7 10.49 7.79 0.49
C ASN A 7 9.65 7.93 -0.79
N ILE A 8 8.70 7.02 -0.97
CA ILE A 8 7.87 6.96 -2.18
C ILE A 8 6.93 8.17 -2.26
N ALA A 9 6.43 8.68 -1.13
CA ALA A 9 5.50 9.81 -1.10
C ALA A 9 6.10 11.09 -1.71
N GLU A 10 7.38 11.35 -1.49
CA GLU A 10 8.08 12.52 -2.06
C GLU A 10 8.61 12.28 -3.47
N PHE A 11 9.01 11.05 -3.79
CA PHE A 11 9.59 10.71 -5.10
C PHE A 11 8.52 10.53 -6.17
N ASP A 12 7.43 9.83 -5.83
CA ASP A 12 6.30 9.54 -6.73
C ASP A 12 4.96 9.63 -5.94
N PRO A 13 4.39 10.84 -5.84
CA PRO A 13 3.15 11.06 -5.10
C PRO A 13 1.95 10.30 -5.67
N GLU A 14 1.92 10.05 -6.98
CA GLU A 14 0.80 9.37 -7.64
C GLU A 14 0.80 7.88 -7.27
N LEU A 15 1.97 7.24 -7.33
CA LEU A 15 2.13 5.85 -6.88
C LEU A 15 1.81 5.70 -5.39
N TYR A 16 2.30 6.62 -4.56
CA TYR A 16 2.03 6.60 -3.12
C TYR A 16 0.52 6.71 -2.82
N GLN A 17 -0.20 7.57 -3.55
CA GLN A 17 -1.64 7.69 -3.40
C GLN A 17 -2.36 6.40 -3.79
N ALA A 18 -1.93 5.73 -4.87
CA ALA A 18 -2.51 4.45 -5.29
C ALA A 18 -2.27 3.35 -4.24
N MET A 19 -1.07 3.26 -3.67
CA MET A 19 -0.76 2.32 -2.59
C MET A 19 -1.62 2.59 -1.34
N SER A 20 -1.77 3.86 -0.96
CA SER A 20 -2.58 4.26 0.19
C SER A 20 -4.06 3.91 -0.01
N ASN A 21 -4.58 4.11 -1.22
CA ASN A 21 -5.95 3.75 -1.56
C ASN A 21 -6.18 2.23 -1.51
N GLU A 22 -5.21 1.41 -1.90
CA GLU A 22 -5.32 -0.06 -1.81
C GLU A 22 -5.37 -0.54 -0.36
N VAL A 23 -4.62 0.09 0.56
CA VAL A 23 -4.71 -0.21 2.00
C VAL A 23 -6.12 0.07 2.51
N VAL A 24 -6.69 1.24 2.19
CA VAL A 24 -8.07 1.58 2.58
C VAL A 24 -9.07 0.60 1.96
N ARG A 25 -8.91 0.25 0.68
CA ARG A 25 -9.77 -0.70 -0.03
C ARG A 25 -9.78 -2.08 0.63
N GLN A 26 -8.62 -2.55 1.10
CA GLN A 26 -8.50 -3.83 1.82
C GLN A 26 -9.20 -3.83 3.19
N GLU A 27 -9.31 -2.67 3.84
CA GLU A 27 -10.01 -2.52 5.12
C GLU A 27 -11.53 -2.38 4.92
N GLU A 28 -11.95 -1.64 3.88
CA GLU A 28 -13.37 -1.37 3.61
C GLU A 28 -14.08 -2.54 2.92
N HIS A 29 -13.36 -3.42 2.22
CA HIS A 29 -13.93 -4.55 1.51
C HIS A 29 -13.82 -5.86 2.31
N ILE A 30 -14.88 -6.66 2.30
CA ILE A 30 -14.83 -8.04 2.80
C ILE A 30 -14.22 -8.92 1.70
N GLU A 31 -12.99 -9.38 1.92
CA GLU A 31 -12.32 -10.29 0.98
C GLU A 31 -12.82 -11.73 1.15
N LEU A 32 -13.59 -12.19 0.15
CA LEU A 32 -14.11 -13.56 0.06
C LEU A 32 -13.38 -14.39 -1.01
N ILE A 33 -12.20 -13.94 -1.40
CA ILE A 33 -11.37 -14.60 -2.41
C ILE A 33 -10.67 -15.78 -1.76
N ALA A 34 -11.01 -17.00 -2.18
CA ALA A 34 -10.54 -18.24 -1.54
C ALA A 34 -9.02 -18.44 -1.54
N SER A 35 -8.30 -17.76 -2.44
CA SER A 35 -6.84 -17.82 -2.55
C SER A 35 -6.11 -16.70 -1.82
N GLU A 36 -6.82 -15.72 -1.28
CA GLU A 36 -6.21 -14.54 -0.63
C GLU A 36 -6.19 -14.65 0.89
N ASN A 37 -5.29 -13.89 1.49
CA ASN A 37 -5.10 -13.81 2.94
C ASN A 37 -4.36 -12.50 3.29
N TYR A 38 -4.37 -12.13 4.57
CA TYR A 38 -3.58 -11.01 5.08
C TYR A 38 -2.32 -11.55 5.80
N CYS A 39 -1.14 -11.11 5.37
CA CYS A 39 0.11 -11.46 6.04
C CYS A 39 0.25 -10.67 7.36
N SER A 40 1.04 -11.19 8.31
CA SER A 40 1.42 -10.39 9.49
C SER A 40 2.29 -9.19 9.08
N PRO A 41 2.26 -8.08 9.86
CA PRO A 41 3.17 -6.95 9.66
C PRO A 41 4.66 -7.32 9.73
#